data_AF-A0A1F3YFX8-F1
#
_entry.id   AF-A0A1F3YFX8-F1
#
_cell.length_a   1.000
_cell.length_b   1.000
_cell.length_c   1.000
_cell.angle_alpha   90.00
_cell.angle_beta   90.00
_cell.angle_gamma   90.00
#
_symmetry.space_group_name_H-M   'P 1'
#
loop_
_entity.id
_entity.type
_entity.pdbx_description
1 polymer ?
#
loop_
_entity_poly.entity_id
_entity_poly.type
_entity_poly.pdbx_seq_one_letter_code
_entity_poly.pdbx_strand_id
1 'polypeptide(L)'
;MQPFALTQAQQRRLEKLAREAGRSPQAMFRFVLRDGFEQCEDDVRADIAADAEAARGELVPNEQVMEEARAIISRHAGTRRRKAA
;
A
#
# COMPACT_ATOMS: atom_id res chain seq x y z
N MET A 1 -19.08 26.80 -5.63
CA MET A 1 -17.61 26.88 -5.60
C MET A 1 -17.04 25.61 -6.20
N GLN A 2 -16.29 25.70 -7.30
CA GLN A 2 -15.44 24.60 -7.76
C GLN A 2 -14.25 24.54 -6.79
N PRO A 3 -14.19 23.59 -5.83
CA PRO A 3 -13.21 23.69 -4.75
C PRO A 3 -11.79 23.39 -5.23
N PHE A 4 -11.64 22.86 -6.44
CA PHE A 4 -10.39 22.34 -6.95
C PHE A 4 -10.26 22.73 -8.42
N ALA A 5 -9.09 23.19 -8.85
CA ALA A 5 -8.76 23.42 -10.26
C ALA A 5 -8.62 22.08 -11.02
N LEU A 6 -9.56 21.17 -10.80
CA LEU A 6 -9.63 19.86 -11.43
C LEU A 6 -10.54 19.96 -12.64
N THR A 7 -10.15 19.27 -13.70
CA THR A 7 -11.07 18.94 -14.78
C THR A 7 -12.22 18.08 -14.24
N GLN A 8 -13.36 18.06 -14.94
CA GLN A 8 -14.48 17.20 -14.55
C GLN A 8 -14.08 15.71 -14.49
N ALA A 9 -13.16 15.28 -15.35
CA ALA A 9 -12.62 13.92 -15.32
C ALA A 9 -11.85 13.64 -14.03
N GLN A 10 -10.98 14.55 -13.61
CA GLN A 10 -10.24 14.43 -12.36
C GLN A 10 -11.15 14.51 -11.13
N GLN A 11 -12.23 15.29 -11.19
CA GLN A 11 -13.20 15.33 -10.10
C GLN A 11 -13.92 13.99 -9.92
N ARG A 12 -14.38 13.36 -11.02
CA ARG A 12 -14.96 12.00 -10.97
C ARG A 12 -13.95 10.95 -10.49
N ARG A 13 -12.69 11.08 -10.92
CA ARG A 13 -11.58 10.22 -10.47
C ARG A 13 -11.37 10.35 -8.96
N LEU A 14 -11.34 11.57 -8.44
CA LEU A 14 -11.22 11.86 -7.01
C LEU A 14 -12.39 11.31 -6.20
N GLU A 15 -13.63 11.50 -6.66
CA GLU A 15 -14.83 11.00 -5.99
C GLU A 15 -14.85 9.47 -5.92
N LYS A 16 -14.48 8.80 -7.02
CA LYS A 16 -14.34 7.34 -7.07
C LYS A 16 -13.29 6.88 -6.05
N LEU A 17 -12.09 7.46 -6.12
CA LEU A 17 -10.98 7.10 -5.26
C LEU A 17 -11.28 7.34 -3.77
N ALA A 18 -11.93 8.46 -3.44
CA ALA A 18 -12.35 8.76 -2.07
C ALA A 18 -13.33 7.72 -1.54
N ARG A 19 -14.31 7.30 -2.36
CA ARG A 19 -15.25 6.25 -2.00
C ARG A 19 -14.57 4.90 -1.77
N GLU A 20 -13.64 4.51 -2.64
CA GLU A 20 -12.87 3.27 -2.51
C GLU A 20 -12.02 3.27 -1.24
N ALA A 21 -11.41 4.42 -0.89
CA ALA A 21 -10.64 4.60 0.34
C ALA A 21 -11.51 4.81 1.61
N GLY A 22 -12.84 4.82 1.49
CA GLY A 22 -13.74 5.12 2.63
C GLY A 22 -13.58 6.53 3.22
N ARG A 23 -13.15 7.51 2.42
CA ARG A 23 -12.91 8.91 2.85
C ARG A 23 -13.79 9.91 2.11
N SER A 24 -13.85 11.14 2.62
CA SER A 24 -14.47 12.25 1.89
C SER A 24 -13.57 12.72 0.73
N PRO A 25 -14.14 13.23 -0.38
CA PRO A 25 -13.36 13.77 -1.50
C PRO A 25 -12.38 14.88 -1.06
N GLN A 26 -12.76 15.71 -0.10
CA GLN A 26 -11.90 16.78 0.44
C GLN A 26 -10.68 16.21 1.19
N ALA A 27 -10.87 15.14 1.97
CA ALA A 27 -9.77 14.48 2.65
C ALA A 27 -8.86 13.77 1.64
N MET A 28 -9.46 13.07 0.67
CA MET A 28 -8.70 12.37 -0.37
C MET A 28 -7.89 13.34 -1.23
N PHE A 29 -8.42 14.52 -1.51
CA PHE A 29 -7.76 15.52 -2.33
C PHE A 29 -6.43 15.98 -1.74
N ARG A 30 -6.29 16.01 -0.40
CA ARG A 30 -5.03 16.36 0.26
C ARG A 30 -3.91 15.38 -0.07
N PHE A 31 -4.22 14.09 -0.19
CA PHE A 31 -3.26 13.07 -0.58
C PHE A 31 -2.94 13.17 -2.08
N VAL A 32 -3.96 13.36 -2.91
CA VAL A 32 -3.76 13.55 -4.37
C VAL A 32 -2.91 14.79 -4.67
N LEU A 33 -3.03 15.87 -3.90
CA LEU A 33 -2.16 17.04 -4.04
C LEU A 33 -0.70 16.75 -3.67
N ARG A 34 -0.45 15.83 -2.72
CA ARG A 34 0.88 15.49 -2.23
C ARG A 34 1.57 14.47 -3.14
N ASP A 35 0.85 13.41 -3.50
CA ASP A 35 1.42 12.19 -4.11
C ASP A 35 0.98 12.01 -5.56
N GLY A 36 -0.01 12.76 -6.02
CA GLY A 36 -0.63 12.57 -7.32
C GLY A 36 -1.70 11.46 -7.32
N PHE A 37 -2.49 11.42 -8.38
CA PHE A 37 -3.57 10.45 -8.51
C PHE A 37 -3.06 9.01 -8.62
N GLU A 38 -1.99 8.77 -9.39
CA GLU A 38 -1.51 7.43 -9.69
C GLU A 38 -1.04 6.71 -8.42
N GLN A 39 -0.18 7.36 -7.62
CA GLN A 39 0.28 6.81 -6.35
C GLN A 39 -0.90 6.52 -5.41
N CYS A 40 -1.83 7.46 -5.27
CA CYS A 40 -2.99 7.27 -4.41
C CYS A 40 -3.89 6.11 -4.86
N GLU A 41 -4.05 5.90 -6.17
CA GLU A 41 -4.85 4.80 -6.71
C GLU A 41 -4.17 3.44 -6.52
N ASP A 42 -2.85 3.39 -6.65
CA ASP A 42 -2.10 2.16 -6.40
C ASP A 42 -2.09 1.81 -4.90
N ASP A 43 -1.94 2.79 -4.03
CA ASP A 43 -2.02 2.60 -2.57
C ASP A 43 -3.38 2.06 -2.15
N VAL A 44 -4.48 2.68 -2.61
CA VAL A 44 -5.85 2.23 -2.28
C VAL A 44 -6.12 0.84 -2.85
N ARG A 45 -5.62 0.52 -4.05
CA ARG A 45 -5.76 -0.82 -4.62
C ARG A 45 -5.01 -1.87 -3.83
N ALA A 46 -3.79 -1.55 -3.36
CA ALA A 46 -2.99 -2.46 -2.53
C ALA A 46 -3.65 -2.70 -1.18
N ASP A 47 -4.20 -1.66 -0.55
CA ASP A 47 -4.92 -1.75 0.72
C ASP A 47 -6.16 -2.65 0.61
N ILE A 48 -7.00 -2.44 -0.41
CA ILE A 48 -8.17 -3.28 -0.70
C ILE A 48 -7.76 -4.74 -0.93
N ALA A 49 -6.66 -4.98 -1.65
CA ALA A 49 -6.17 -6.33 -1.88
C ALA A 49 -5.71 -7.00 -0.57
N ALA A 50 -4.96 -6.28 0.27
CA ALA A 50 -4.51 -6.77 1.57
C ALA A 50 -5.69 -7.08 2.51
N ASP A 51 -6.70 -6.22 2.57
CA ASP A 51 -7.92 -6.46 3.34
C ASP A 51 -8.68 -7.69 2.82
N ALA A 52 -8.70 -7.90 1.50
CA ALA A 52 -9.32 -9.09 0.91
C ALA A 52 -8.55 -10.38 1.23
N GLU A 53 -7.21 -10.35 1.22
CA GLU A 53 -6.36 -11.46 1.68
C GLU A 53 -6.59 -11.76 3.17
N ALA A 54 -6.69 -10.72 3.98
CA ALA A 54 -7.04 -10.82 5.40
C ALA A 54 -8.40 -11.50 5.61
N ALA A 55 -9.43 -11.07 4.89
CA ALA A 55 -10.77 -11.63 4.98
C ALA A 55 -10.84 -13.10 4.52
N ARG A 56 -9.99 -13.53 3.58
CA ARG A 56 -9.87 -14.93 3.15
C ARG A 56 -9.04 -15.80 4.10
N GLY A 57 -8.41 -15.21 5.12
CA GLY A 57 -7.53 -15.92 6.04
C GLY A 57 -6.19 -16.34 5.40
N GLU A 58 -5.75 -15.63 4.36
CA GLU A 58 -4.52 -15.92 3.60
C GLU A 58 -3.27 -15.24 4.21
N LEU A 59 -3.44 -14.50 5.31
CA LEU A 59 -2.32 -13.86 6.00
C LEU A 59 -1.46 -14.87 6.74
N VAL A 60 -0.15 -14.64 6.73
CA VAL A 60 0.81 -15.41 7.51
C VAL A 60 0.93 -14.79 8.92
N PRO A 61 0.86 -15.58 10.01
CA PRO A 61 1.11 -15.09 11.35
C PRO A 61 2.50 -14.45 11.49
N ASN A 62 2.58 -13.33 12.20
CA ASN A 62 3.83 -12.59 12.40
C ASN A 62 4.95 -13.48 12.99
N GLU A 63 4.62 -14.35 13.94
CA GLU A 63 5.60 -15.27 14.55
C GLU A 63 6.28 -16.15 13.51
N GLN A 64 5.50 -16.71 12.58
CA GLN A 64 6.01 -17.51 11.47
C GLN A 64 6.87 -16.67 10.52
N VAL A 65 6.42 -15.47 10.14
CA VAL A 65 7.22 -14.55 9.30
C VAL A 65 8.58 -14.25 9.94
N MET A 66 8.59 -13.99 11.25
CA MET A 66 9.82 -13.69 11.98
C MET A 66 10.75 -14.90 12.11
N GLU A 67 10.21 -16.11 12.28
CA GLU A 67 11.00 -17.34 12.30
C GLU A 67 11.66 -17.59 10.93
N GLU A 68 10.89 -17.53 9.85
CA GLU A 68 11.38 -17.73 8.48
C GLU A 68 12.43 -16.68 8.09
N ALA A 69 12.18 -15.41 8.43
CA ALA A 69 13.14 -14.33 8.18
C ALA A 69 14.48 -14.57 8.90
N ARG A 70 14.46 -15.00 10.17
CA ARG A 70 15.69 -15.33 10.93
C ARG A 70 16.43 -16.51 10.32
N ALA A 71 15.72 -17.52 9.85
CA ALA A 71 16.31 -18.69 9.20
C ALA A 71 17.04 -18.29 7.90
N ILE A 72 16.41 -17.45 7.06
CA ILE A 72 17.02 -16.91 5.84
C ILE A 72 18.28 -16.10 6.17
N ILE A 73 18.18 -15.19 7.13
CA ILE A 73 19.32 -14.36 7.57
C ILE A 73 20.48 -15.26 8.04
N SER A 74 20.20 -16.26 8.87
CA SER A 74 21.22 -17.17 9.41
C SER A 74 21.93 -17.97 8.31
N ARG A 75 21.18 -18.47 7.33
CA ARG A 75 21.71 -19.20 6.16
C ARG A 75 22.67 -18.36 5.33
N HIS A 76 22.37 -17.07 5.15
CA HIS A 76 23.17 -16.17 4.31
C HIS A 76 24.26 -15.38 5.08
N ALA A 77 24.14 -15.23 6.39
CA ALA A 77 25.17 -14.62 7.22
C ALA A 77 26.43 -15.49 7.30
N GLY A 78 26.28 -16.82 7.40
CA GLY A 78 27.40 -17.77 7.46
C GLY A 78 28.19 -17.91 6.14
N THR A 79 27.57 -17.63 4.99
CA THR A 79 28.22 -17.74 3.67
C THR A 79 29.13 -16.55 3.36
N ARG A 80 28.88 -15.35 3.91
CA ARG A 80 29.80 -14.21 3.77
C ARG A 80 31.13 -14.40 4.50
N ARG A 81 31.14 -15.10 5.64
CA ARG A 81 32.36 -15.35 6.42
C ARG A 81 33.35 -16.30 5.72
N ARG A 82 32.87 -17.21 4.87
CA ARG A 82 33.72 -18.17 4.13
C ARG A 82 34.38 -17.59 2.86
N LYS A 83 33.92 -16.44 2.37
CA LYS A 83 34.46 -15.79 1.15
C LYS A 83 35.57 -14.76 1.45
N ALA A 84 35.82 -14.47 2.72
CA ALA A 84 36.80 -13.50 3.19
C ALA A 84 38.01 -14.14 3.90
N ALA A 85 38.20 -15.45 3.75
CA ALA A 85 39.29 -16.23 4.30
C ALA A 85 40.02 -16.98 3.19
#